data_AF-A0A9W4SQU2-F1
#
_entry.id   AF-A0A9W4SQU2-F1
#
_cell.length_a   1.000
_cell.length_b   1.000
_cell.length_c   1.000
_cell.angle_alpha   90.00
_cell.angle_beta   90.00
_cell.angle_gamma   90.00
#
_symmetry.space_group_name_H-M   'P 1'
#
loop_
_entity.id
_entity.type
_entity.pdbx_description
1 polymer ?
#
loop_
_entity_poly.entity_id
_entity_poly.type
_entity_poly.pdbx_seq_one_letter_code
_entity_poly.pdbx_strand_id
1 'polypeptide(L)'
;MVQLINNYSLTCVESHQDEKAHLMCSCDFRINEMNCTESHILRTGSWILIPYSSFIAATSIWFLWYRLYCKGQSLLFPPSRDRGIIRPRPHDAFHLVTVSFCLLHIVRLLLLINNAFPNSRWAEIFDDLPRQTSFAFSVLYLVGIIYSIPTLEPTTMHYSERFIPNKVLIDIGAFFLIIGPYIVNTSISYMIGYYADIEEIPSVSIKLFTTKYLIWIFWLTTYLSSLLYFWHKLVSLLKYHMRELKNRPKDDLTLQLKYESLEVAAINLSTVVMVFAFLGFTFILVFFVFGISYKTFAKDNDTINVIYFFILNFFEPICLQIAQFIIVYNAVKPTPNGASFCKILSFKRPTSMISHGIQTATYINLSEKTPRSSSKKPISEIQIMSSQTTNNDDQFPPTPFTPYITGYQIEREHGEALPFENVEEFFPDEIPIESQKTHHRRDSSIGGSSIASTTYFSIIQSIHSRNNSLHSVHSLNNKRISNRLSSQLLNSNPASEIDSESGKRRSKRASLPLQQLRKFPREELRKSASTHELHEIDIQSGNNDDVNDK
;
A
#
# COMPACT_ATOMS: atom_id res chain seq x y z
N MET A 1 33.46 -16.02 -8.34
CA MET A 1 32.11 -16.16 -7.75
C MET A 1 31.95 -17.60 -7.31
N VAL A 2 31.35 -17.83 -6.14
CA VAL A 2 31.23 -19.17 -5.55
C VAL A 2 29.87 -19.72 -5.94
N GLN A 3 29.84 -20.87 -6.61
CA GLN A 3 28.58 -21.58 -6.85
C GLN A 3 28.08 -22.16 -5.53
N LEU A 4 26.82 -21.92 -5.20
CA LEU A 4 26.17 -22.47 -4.01
C LEU A 4 25.83 -23.93 -4.25
N ILE A 5 26.80 -24.82 -4.01
CA ILE A 5 26.66 -26.28 -4.13
C ILE A 5 26.65 -26.88 -2.72
N ASN A 6 25.61 -26.59 -1.95
CA ASN A 6 25.41 -27.22 -0.64
C ASN A 6 24.11 -28.04 -0.65
N ASN A 7 23.97 -28.96 0.30
CA ASN A 7 22.80 -29.84 0.42
C ASN A 7 21.47 -29.09 0.63
N TYR A 8 21.53 -27.78 0.93
CA TYR A 8 20.36 -26.93 1.10
C TYR A 8 19.86 -26.33 -0.24
N SER A 9 20.78 -25.88 -1.09
CA SER A 9 20.49 -25.29 -2.40
C SER A 9 20.24 -26.34 -3.48
N LEU A 10 20.85 -27.51 -3.35
CA LEU A 10 20.77 -28.63 -4.28
C LEU A 10 20.42 -29.90 -3.50
N THR A 11 19.30 -30.53 -3.81
CA THR A 11 18.96 -31.85 -3.24
C THR A 11 19.14 -32.91 -4.31
N CYS A 12 20.09 -33.82 -4.09
CA CYS A 12 20.37 -34.92 -5.00
C CYS A 12 19.89 -36.26 -4.43
N VAL A 13 19.25 -37.06 -5.28
CA VAL A 13 18.80 -38.43 -4.99
C VAL A 13 19.48 -39.36 -5.99
N GLU A 14 20.08 -40.43 -5.48
CA GLU A 14 20.67 -41.47 -6.32
C GLU A 14 19.54 -42.34 -6.90
N SER A 15 19.41 -42.36 -8.22
CA SER A 15 18.44 -43.20 -8.92
C SER A 15 19.12 -44.46 -9.45
N HIS A 16 18.61 -45.63 -9.03
CA HIS A 16 19.09 -46.96 -9.47
C HIS A 16 18.25 -47.55 -10.61
N GLN A 17 17.62 -46.71 -11.44
CA GLN A 17 16.71 -47.19 -12.49
C GLN A 17 17.41 -47.88 -13.67
N ASP A 18 18.71 -47.66 -13.87
CA ASP A 18 19.55 -48.36 -14.84
C ASP A 18 20.81 -48.89 -14.13
N GLU A 19 21.50 -49.91 -14.69
CA GLU A 19 22.75 -50.51 -14.13
C GLU A 19 23.87 -49.49 -13.84
N LYS A 20 23.69 -48.22 -14.21
CA LYS A 20 24.53 -47.08 -13.84
C LYS A 20 23.76 -46.15 -12.90
N ALA A 21 24.28 -45.97 -11.69
CA ALA A 21 23.78 -44.98 -10.75
C ALA A 21 23.85 -43.57 -11.38
N HIS A 22 22.68 -42.96 -11.60
CA HIS A 22 22.57 -41.57 -12.05
C HIS A 22 22.09 -40.70 -10.89
N LEU A 23 22.85 -39.65 -10.57
CA LEU A 23 22.49 -38.68 -9.54
C LEU A 23 21.50 -37.66 -10.13
N MET A 24 20.24 -37.70 -9.71
CA MET A 24 19.23 -36.71 -10.09
C MET A 24 19.19 -35.63 -9.01
N CYS A 25 19.40 -34.38 -9.40
CA CYS A 25 19.40 -33.25 -8.48
C CYS A 25 18.32 -32.24 -8.84
N SER A 26 17.54 -31.82 -7.84
CA SER A 26 16.58 -30.71 -7.94
C SER A 26 17.13 -29.47 -7.22
N CYS A 27 16.89 -28.30 -7.81
CA CYS A 27 17.34 -27.01 -7.28
C CYS A 27 16.26 -26.32 -6.42
N ASP A 28 16.66 -25.62 -5.37
CA ASP A 28 15.81 -24.57 -4.80
C ASP A 28 15.86 -23.32 -5.70
N PHE A 29 14.86 -23.16 -6.58
CA PHE A 29 14.81 -22.08 -7.60
C PHE A 29 14.94 -20.66 -7.02
N ARG A 30 14.77 -20.49 -5.70
CA ARG A 30 14.90 -19.19 -5.05
C ARG A 30 16.36 -18.75 -4.92
N ILE A 31 17.29 -19.71 -4.85
CA ILE A 31 18.68 -19.50 -4.48
C ILE A 31 19.64 -19.99 -5.56
N ASN A 32 19.30 -21.08 -6.25
CA ASN A 32 20.13 -21.66 -7.30
C ASN A 32 19.25 -22.17 -8.47
N GLU A 33 19.69 -21.92 -9.71
CA GLU A 33 19.04 -22.42 -10.93
C GLU A 33 19.98 -23.30 -11.78
N MET A 34 21.21 -23.56 -11.31
CA MET A 34 22.25 -24.27 -12.06
C MET A 34 22.44 -25.69 -11.54
N ASN A 35 22.88 -26.59 -12.44
CA ASN A 35 23.25 -27.98 -12.14
C ASN A 35 22.08 -28.88 -11.65
N CYS A 36 20.87 -28.61 -12.12
CA CYS A 36 19.68 -29.45 -11.89
C CYS A 36 18.94 -29.76 -13.19
N THR A 37 18.06 -30.76 -13.16
CA THR A 37 17.28 -31.26 -14.30
C THR A 37 16.39 -30.16 -14.90
N GLU A 38 15.82 -29.31 -14.05
CA GLU A 38 14.92 -28.20 -14.39
C GLU A 38 15.63 -26.89 -14.73
N SER A 39 16.97 -26.84 -14.68
CA SER A 39 17.78 -25.63 -14.85
C SER A 39 17.45 -24.84 -16.13
N HIS A 40 17.23 -25.54 -17.25
CA HIS A 40 16.90 -24.89 -18.52
C HIS A 40 15.56 -24.13 -18.45
N ILE A 41 14.53 -24.71 -17.81
CA ILE A 41 13.20 -24.11 -17.71
C ILE A 41 13.24 -22.92 -16.75
N LEU A 42 13.83 -23.09 -15.57
CA LEU A 42 13.94 -22.03 -14.55
C LEU A 42 14.68 -20.81 -15.13
N ARG A 43 15.85 -21.03 -15.71
CA ARG A 43 16.68 -19.96 -16.27
C ARG A 43 16.01 -19.26 -17.45
N THR A 44 15.33 -20.01 -18.32
CA THR A 44 14.55 -19.42 -19.43
C THR A 44 13.42 -18.55 -18.89
N GLY A 45 12.70 -19.03 -17.87
CA GLY A 45 11.65 -18.26 -17.19
C GLY A 45 12.19 -16.96 -16.59
N SER A 46 13.31 -17.02 -15.88
CA SER A 46 13.95 -15.85 -15.27
C SER A 46 14.40 -14.83 -16.33
N TRP A 47 14.93 -15.27 -17.48
CA TRP A 47 15.26 -14.39 -18.61
C TRP A 47 14.04 -13.72 -19.25
N ILE A 48 12.90 -14.40 -19.34
CA ILE A 48 11.64 -13.83 -19.85
C ILE A 48 11.08 -12.80 -18.85
N LEU A 49 11.24 -13.05 -17.56
CA LEU A 49 10.64 -12.24 -16.51
C LEU A 49 11.33 -10.88 -16.33
N ILE A 50 12.62 -10.77 -16.64
CA ILE A 50 13.38 -9.51 -16.62
C ILE A 50 12.79 -8.45 -17.57
N PRO A 51 12.68 -8.66 -18.89
CA PRO A 51 12.10 -7.67 -19.80
C PRO A 51 10.62 -7.42 -19.51
N TYR A 52 9.87 -8.46 -19.11
CA TYR A 52 8.47 -8.32 -18.74
C TYR A 52 8.27 -7.41 -17.52
N SER A 53 9.03 -7.63 -16.44
CA SER A 53 9.00 -6.78 -15.25
C SER A 53 9.51 -5.37 -15.54
N SER A 54 10.50 -5.23 -16.44
CA SER A 54 11.02 -3.92 -16.86
C SER A 54 9.95 -3.10 -17.59
N PHE A 55 9.15 -3.75 -18.45
CA PHE A 55 8.03 -3.10 -19.13
C PHE A 55 6.95 -2.62 -18.14
N ILE A 56 6.60 -3.45 -17.15
CA ILE A 56 5.64 -3.09 -16.09
C ILE A 56 6.17 -1.92 -15.25
N ALA A 57 7.44 -1.95 -14.86
CA ALA A 57 8.08 -0.86 -14.13
C ALA A 57 8.07 0.45 -14.96
N ALA A 58 8.47 0.40 -16.22
CA ALA A 58 8.54 1.57 -17.10
C ALA A 58 7.18 2.24 -17.30
N THR A 59 6.13 1.45 -17.55
CA THR A 59 4.76 1.96 -17.68
C THR A 59 4.26 2.57 -16.37
N SER A 60 4.65 2.03 -15.21
CA SER A 60 4.24 2.55 -13.90
C SER A 60 4.99 3.86 -13.56
N ILE A 61 6.29 3.92 -13.85
CA ILE A 61 7.13 5.14 -13.75
C ILE A 61 6.57 6.23 -14.64
N TRP A 62 6.25 5.92 -15.90
CA TRP A 62 5.67 6.88 -16.84
C TRP A 62 4.37 7.49 -16.31
N PHE A 63 3.48 6.67 -15.76
CA PHE A 63 2.22 7.13 -15.21
C PHE A 63 2.41 7.99 -13.95
N LEU A 64 3.33 7.58 -13.06
CA LEU A 64 3.70 8.37 -11.88
C LEU A 64 4.28 9.73 -12.29
N TRP A 65 5.24 9.74 -13.23
CA TRP A 65 5.84 10.95 -13.80
C TRP A 65 4.78 11.89 -14.38
N TYR A 66 3.88 11.35 -15.22
CA TYR A 66 2.79 12.14 -15.82
C TYR A 66 1.89 12.77 -14.76
N ARG A 67 1.58 12.07 -13.66
CA ARG A 67 0.73 12.61 -12.60
C ARG A 67 1.45 13.63 -11.72
N LEU A 68 2.72 13.40 -11.38
CA LEU A 68 3.51 14.30 -10.56
C LEU A 68 3.84 15.59 -11.30
N TYR A 69 4.41 15.49 -12.52
CA TYR A 69 4.94 16.63 -13.24
C TYR A 69 3.91 17.28 -14.15
N CYS A 70 3.22 16.52 -15.01
CA CYS A 70 2.29 17.11 -15.98
C CYS A 70 0.98 17.57 -15.34
N LYS A 71 0.46 16.82 -14.36
CA LYS A 71 -0.76 17.21 -13.62
C LYS A 71 -0.47 18.02 -12.35
N GLY A 72 0.80 18.16 -11.94
CA GLY A 72 1.18 18.87 -10.72
C GLY A 72 0.56 18.26 -9.44
N GLN A 73 0.25 16.96 -9.45
CA GLN A 73 -0.31 16.30 -8.27
C GLN A 73 0.82 15.93 -7.31
N SER A 74 0.70 16.32 -6.04
CA SER A 74 1.60 15.79 -5.02
C SER A 74 1.30 14.31 -4.76
N LEU A 75 2.37 13.51 -4.62
CA LEU A 75 2.35 12.09 -4.24
C LEU A 75 1.59 11.87 -2.92
N LEU A 76 1.81 12.79 -1.99
CA LEU A 76 1.14 12.85 -0.71
C LEU A 76 0.05 13.91 -0.74
N PHE A 77 -1.06 13.67 -0.06
CA PHE A 77 -2.05 14.71 0.18
C PHE A 77 -1.46 15.86 0.99
N PRO A 78 -1.93 17.10 0.77
CA PRO A 78 -1.48 18.24 1.57
C PRO A 78 -1.81 18.04 3.06
N PRO A 79 -1.02 18.66 3.96
CA PRO A 79 -1.30 18.62 5.37
C PRO A 79 -2.69 19.19 5.69
N SER A 80 -3.45 18.42 6.46
CA SER A 80 -4.78 18.74 7.00
C SER A 80 -4.83 18.24 8.44
N ARG A 81 -5.65 18.90 9.28
CA ARG A 81 -5.83 18.59 10.70
C ARG A 81 -6.38 17.18 10.93
N ASP A 82 -7.11 16.65 9.95
CA ASP A 82 -7.87 15.41 10.06
C ASP A 82 -7.12 14.18 9.51
N ARG A 83 -5.87 14.33 9.07
CA ARG A 83 -5.05 13.25 8.52
C ARG A 83 -3.69 13.17 9.22
N GLY A 84 -3.17 11.94 9.39
CA GLY A 84 -1.86 11.65 10.00
C GLY A 84 -0.68 12.05 9.11
N ILE A 85 0.54 11.62 9.46
CA ILE A 85 1.77 12.04 8.77
C ILE A 85 1.83 11.45 7.37
N ILE A 86 1.54 10.15 7.24
CA ILE A 86 1.62 9.38 6.00
C ILE A 86 0.30 9.51 5.23
N ARG A 87 0.31 10.14 4.05
CA ARG A 87 -0.92 10.44 3.30
C ARG A 87 -0.81 10.16 1.80
N PRO A 88 -0.44 8.95 1.39
CA PRO A 88 -0.33 8.63 -0.03
C PRO A 88 -1.71 8.66 -0.68
N ARG A 89 -1.77 9.10 -1.93
CA ARG A 89 -2.96 8.88 -2.75
C ARG A 89 -3.00 7.41 -3.16
N PRO A 90 -4.14 6.70 -3.03
CA PRO A 90 -4.20 5.26 -3.33
C PRO A 90 -3.64 4.90 -4.71
N HIS A 91 -4.02 5.63 -5.77
CA HIS A 91 -3.49 5.36 -7.10
C HIS A 91 -1.97 5.53 -7.20
N ASP A 92 -1.39 6.52 -6.52
CA ASP A 92 0.06 6.72 -6.53
C ASP A 92 0.77 5.66 -5.71
N ALA A 93 0.20 5.25 -4.58
CA ALA A 93 0.70 4.12 -3.79
C ALA A 93 0.72 2.82 -4.60
N PHE A 94 -0.32 2.53 -5.38
CA PHE A 94 -0.34 1.36 -6.26
C PHE A 94 0.84 1.37 -7.25
N HIS A 95 1.09 2.50 -7.92
CA HIS A 95 2.23 2.59 -8.85
C HIS A 95 3.58 2.46 -8.14
N LEU A 96 3.70 2.97 -6.91
CA LEU A 96 4.89 2.77 -6.08
C LEU A 96 5.10 1.29 -5.70
N VAL A 97 4.03 0.55 -5.35
CA VAL A 97 4.10 -0.91 -5.14
C VAL A 97 4.65 -1.58 -6.39
N THR A 98 4.04 -1.31 -7.55
CA THR A 98 4.44 -1.92 -8.82
C THR A 98 5.89 -1.62 -9.19
N VAL A 99 6.34 -0.36 -9.08
CA VAL A 99 7.72 0.03 -9.42
C VAL A 99 8.71 -0.62 -8.46
N SER A 100 8.48 -0.52 -7.15
CA SER A 100 9.41 -1.04 -6.16
C SER A 100 9.54 -2.56 -6.24
N PHE A 101 8.42 -3.27 -6.39
CA PHE A 101 8.41 -4.71 -6.61
C PHE A 101 9.18 -5.08 -7.88
N CYS A 102 8.81 -4.54 -9.05
CA CYS A 102 9.43 -4.93 -10.31
C CYS A 102 10.92 -4.62 -10.36
N LEU A 103 11.37 -3.47 -9.83
CA LEU A 103 12.81 -3.13 -9.82
C LEU A 103 13.61 -4.08 -8.93
N LEU A 104 13.15 -4.34 -7.71
CA LEU A 104 13.83 -5.28 -6.80
C LEU A 104 13.77 -6.72 -7.32
N HIS A 105 12.66 -7.09 -7.96
CA HIS A 105 12.51 -8.40 -8.60
C HIS A 105 13.54 -8.56 -9.73
N ILE A 106 13.73 -7.56 -10.58
CA ILE A 106 14.77 -7.58 -11.63
C ILE A 106 16.16 -7.73 -11.01
N VAL A 107 16.48 -6.96 -9.96
CA VAL A 107 17.77 -7.07 -9.26
C VAL A 107 17.98 -8.48 -8.72
N ARG A 108 16.97 -9.05 -8.05
CA ARG A 108 17.01 -10.44 -7.56
C ARG A 108 17.29 -11.43 -8.69
N LEU A 109 16.55 -11.36 -9.80
CA LEU A 109 16.74 -12.28 -10.94
C LEU A 109 18.13 -12.14 -11.57
N LEU A 110 18.64 -10.91 -11.71
CA LEU A 110 20.00 -10.69 -12.21
C LEU A 110 21.05 -11.28 -11.28
N LEU A 111 20.88 -11.17 -9.96
CA LEU A 111 21.79 -11.81 -9.00
C LEU A 111 21.72 -13.34 -9.08
N LEU A 112 20.51 -13.89 -9.21
CA LEU A 112 20.27 -15.34 -9.31
C LEU A 112 20.86 -15.94 -10.59
N ILE A 113 20.52 -15.41 -11.77
CA ILE A 113 21.00 -15.91 -13.07
C ILE A 113 22.53 -15.86 -13.17
N ASN A 114 23.16 -14.83 -12.60
CA ASN A 114 24.60 -14.66 -12.63
C ASN A 114 25.32 -15.42 -11.51
N ASN A 115 24.60 -16.15 -10.65
CA ASN A 115 25.15 -16.79 -9.44
C ASN A 115 26.01 -15.82 -8.63
N ALA A 116 25.52 -14.58 -8.48
CA ALA A 116 26.25 -13.48 -7.87
C ALA A 116 26.10 -13.45 -6.34
N PHE A 117 25.31 -14.36 -5.75
CA PHE A 117 25.19 -14.47 -4.30
C PHE A 117 26.48 -15.04 -3.70
N PRO A 118 27.11 -14.35 -2.73
CA PRO A 118 28.37 -14.82 -2.16
C PRO A 118 28.18 -15.98 -1.16
N ASN A 119 26.99 -16.12 -0.56
CA ASN A 119 26.63 -17.20 0.37
C ASN A 119 25.10 -17.36 0.46
N SER A 120 24.62 -18.39 1.16
CA SER A 120 23.18 -18.67 1.28
C SER A 120 22.42 -17.59 2.07
N ARG A 121 23.09 -16.88 2.98
CA ARG A 121 22.50 -15.77 3.77
C ARG A 121 22.02 -14.64 2.87
N TRP A 122 22.86 -14.19 1.95
CA TRP A 122 22.49 -13.13 1.02
C TRP A 122 21.41 -13.58 0.05
N ALA A 123 21.46 -14.82 -0.43
CA ALA A 123 20.43 -15.35 -1.32
C ALA A 123 19.04 -15.33 -0.67
N GLU A 124 18.90 -15.82 0.57
CA GLU A 124 17.61 -15.82 1.29
C GLU A 124 17.11 -14.39 1.61
N ILE A 125 18.00 -13.45 1.94
CA ILE A 125 17.62 -12.05 2.18
C ILE A 125 17.12 -11.37 0.90
N PHE A 126 17.86 -11.49 -0.20
CA PHE A 126 17.49 -10.88 -1.48
C PHE A 126 16.29 -11.55 -2.14
N ASP A 127 16.04 -12.84 -1.85
CA ASP A 127 14.83 -13.53 -2.27
C ASP A 127 13.56 -12.88 -1.69
N ASP A 128 13.59 -12.48 -0.42
CA ASP A 128 12.44 -11.89 0.27
C ASP A 128 12.27 -10.38 0.04
N LEU A 129 13.34 -9.68 -0.29
CA LEU A 129 13.36 -8.21 -0.38
C LEU A 129 12.29 -7.61 -1.32
N PRO A 130 12.03 -8.14 -2.55
CA PRO A 130 10.98 -7.60 -3.42
C PRO A 130 9.60 -7.70 -2.78
N ARG A 131 9.29 -8.83 -2.13
CA ARG A 131 7.99 -9.08 -1.48
C ARG A 131 7.82 -8.23 -0.22
N GLN A 132 8.85 -8.11 0.61
CA GLN A 132 8.83 -7.21 1.79
C GLN A 132 8.58 -5.75 1.39
N THR A 133 9.23 -5.30 0.33
CA THR A 133 9.07 -3.93 -0.18
C THR A 133 7.69 -3.71 -0.78
N SER A 134 7.23 -4.64 -1.62
CA SER A 134 5.87 -4.64 -2.20
C SER A 134 4.80 -4.57 -1.10
N PHE A 135 4.94 -5.39 -0.05
CA PHE A 135 4.05 -5.39 1.10
C PHE A 135 4.04 -4.05 1.84
N ALA A 136 5.21 -3.48 2.12
CA ALA A 136 5.32 -2.18 2.80
C ALA A 136 4.63 -1.04 2.02
N PHE A 137 4.83 -0.96 0.71
CA PHE A 137 4.13 0.03 -0.12
C PHE A 137 2.63 -0.29 -0.25
N SER A 138 2.22 -1.55 -0.13
CA SER A 138 0.80 -1.94 -0.13
C SER A 138 0.11 -1.49 1.16
N VAL A 139 0.81 -1.46 2.29
CA VAL A 139 0.30 -0.81 3.53
C VAL A 139 0.06 0.68 3.31
N LEU A 140 0.91 1.37 2.55
CA LEU A 140 0.67 2.77 2.18
C LEU A 140 -0.64 2.93 1.37
N TYR A 141 -0.94 1.98 0.47
CA TYR A 141 -2.21 1.96 -0.24
C TYR A 141 -3.42 1.84 0.72
N LEU A 142 -3.34 0.93 1.70
CA LEU A 142 -4.35 0.78 2.75
C LEU A 142 -4.53 2.08 3.57
N VAL A 143 -3.44 2.71 3.99
CA VAL A 143 -3.48 4.01 4.69
C VAL A 143 -4.17 5.08 3.84
N GLY A 144 -3.90 5.10 2.53
CA GLY A 144 -4.57 5.98 1.57
C GLY A 144 -6.10 5.76 1.53
N ILE A 145 -6.57 4.52 1.59
CA ILE A 145 -7.99 4.18 1.68
C ILE A 145 -8.59 4.71 2.99
N ILE A 146 -7.94 4.46 4.13
CA ILE A 146 -8.45 4.86 5.45
C ILE A 146 -8.60 6.40 5.53
N TYR A 147 -7.60 7.15 5.07
CA TYR A 147 -7.66 8.61 5.08
C TYR A 147 -8.60 9.22 4.01
N SER A 148 -9.11 8.41 3.09
CA SER A 148 -10.13 8.84 2.13
C SER A 148 -11.55 8.77 2.72
N ILE A 149 -11.81 7.94 3.74
CA ILE A 149 -13.15 7.76 4.33
C ILE A 149 -13.72 9.07 4.92
N PRO A 150 -13.03 9.78 5.84
CA PRO A 150 -13.62 10.97 6.49
C PRO A 150 -13.90 12.12 5.52
N THR A 151 -13.24 12.10 4.35
CA THR A 151 -13.37 13.15 3.34
C THR A 151 -14.64 13.01 2.52
N LEU A 152 -15.22 11.81 2.52
CA LEU A 152 -16.46 11.53 1.82
C LEU A 152 -17.65 11.74 2.76
N GLU A 153 -17.53 11.46 4.06
CA GLU A 153 -18.67 11.49 4.99
C GLU A 153 -19.50 12.79 4.93
N PRO A 154 -20.83 12.68 4.73
CA PRO A 154 -21.68 13.84 4.55
C PRO A 154 -21.69 14.71 5.81
N THR A 155 -21.76 16.03 5.64
CA THR A 155 -21.85 16.98 6.77
C THR A 155 -23.15 16.89 7.53
N THR A 156 -24.18 16.28 6.93
CA THR A 156 -25.52 16.09 7.52
C THR A 156 -25.59 14.91 8.47
N MET A 157 -24.60 14.00 8.46
CA MET A 157 -24.56 12.88 9.39
C MET A 157 -24.23 13.38 10.80
N HIS A 158 -24.96 12.90 11.80
CA HIS A 158 -24.71 13.27 13.20
C HIS A 158 -23.26 12.97 13.57
N TYR A 159 -22.59 13.92 14.24
CA TYR A 159 -21.18 13.82 14.62
C TYR A 159 -20.84 12.52 15.38
N SER A 160 -21.79 12.00 16.16
CA SER A 160 -21.65 10.76 16.91
C SER A 160 -21.56 9.49 16.05
N GLU A 161 -22.06 9.52 14.81
CA GLU A 161 -22.03 8.39 13.89
C GLU A 161 -20.85 8.45 12.93
N ARG A 162 -20.14 9.59 12.91
CA ARG A 162 -19.03 9.85 12.02
C ARG A 162 -17.84 8.98 12.41
N PHE A 163 -17.27 8.25 11.46
CA PHE A 163 -16.03 7.53 11.70
C PHE A 163 -14.87 8.52 11.69
N ILE A 164 -14.46 8.94 12.88
CA ILE A 164 -13.27 9.76 13.06
C ILE A 164 -12.12 8.84 13.43
N PRO A 165 -11.29 8.41 12.46
CA PRO A 165 -10.17 7.56 12.77
C PRO A 165 -9.20 8.26 13.72
N ASN A 166 -8.72 7.53 14.73
CA ASN A 166 -7.60 8.01 15.53
C ASN A 166 -6.32 7.97 14.67
N LYS A 167 -5.89 9.15 14.20
CA LYS A 167 -4.70 9.32 13.35
C LYS A 167 -3.43 8.68 13.92
N VAL A 168 -3.25 8.75 15.25
CA VAL A 168 -2.06 8.21 15.92
C VAL A 168 -2.09 6.68 15.85
N LEU A 169 -3.27 6.08 16.06
CA LEU A 169 -3.43 4.63 15.99
C LEU A 169 -3.21 4.10 14.57
N ILE A 170 -3.69 4.80 13.54
CA ILE A 170 -3.45 4.41 12.14
C ILE A 170 -1.98 4.52 11.80
N ASP A 171 -1.33 5.63 12.14
CA ASP A 171 0.08 5.82 11.82
C ASP A 171 0.94 4.76 12.53
N ILE A 172 0.70 4.49 13.82
CA ILE A 172 1.39 3.42 14.57
C ILE A 172 1.13 2.05 13.94
N GLY A 173 -0.12 1.72 13.62
CA GLY A 173 -0.48 0.45 12.99
C GLY A 173 0.16 0.28 11.61
N ALA A 174 0.24 1.35 10.83
CA ALA A 174 0.90 1.36 9.53
C ALA A 174 2.41 1.18 9.68
N PHE A 175 3.07 1.89 10.60
CA PHE A 175 4.50 1.70 10.88
C PHE A 175 4.79 0.28 11.35
N PHE A 176 3.95 -0.29 12.22
CA PHE A 176 4.08 -1.67 12.66
C PHE A 176 3.98 -2.67 11.50
N LEU A 177 2.98 -2.51 10.62
CA LEU A 177 2.83 -3.36 9.44
C LEU A 177 3.94 -3.16 8.40
N ILE A 178 4.51 -1.96 8.28
CA ILE A 178 5.62 -1.70 7.35
C ILE A 178 6.92 -2.28 7.88
N ILE A 179 7.30 -1.99 9.12
CA ILE A 179 8.62 -2.30 9.68
C ILE A 179 8.67 -3.74 10.23
N GLY A 180 7.57 -4.25 10.78
CA GLY A 180 7.49 -5.56 11.42
C GLY A 180 8.01 -6.71 10.54
N PRO A 181 7.52 -6.87 9.29
CA PRO A 181 8.00 -7.90 8.38
C PRO A 181 9.50 -7.79 8.09
N TYR A 182 10.05 -6.57 7.94
CA TYR A 182 11.48 -6.40 7.69
C TYR A 182 12.33 -6.88 8.86
N ILE A 183 11.97 -6.51 10.10
CA ILE A 183 12.72 -6.91 11.28
C ILE A 183 12.66 -8.43 11.46
N VAL A 184 11.46 -9.01 11.41
CA VAL A 184 11.26 -10.43 11.70
C VAL A 184 11.77 -11.31 10.56
N ASN A 185 11.31 -11.09 9.33
CA ASN A 185 11.62 -12.01 8.23
C ASN A 185 13.08 -11.89 7.77
N THR A 186 13.69 -10.70 7.78
CA THR A 186 15.11 -10.57 7.41
C THR A 186 16.02 -11.26 8.42
N SER A 187 15.71 -11.15 9.73
CA SER A 187 16.45 -11.86 10.76
C SER A 187 16.34 -13.37 10.60
N ILE A 188 15.13 -13.88 10.32
CA ILE A 188 14.93 -15.31 10.08
C ILE A 188 15.63 -15.77 8.80
N SER A 189 15.54 -15.02 7.69
CA SER A 189 16.22 -15.33 6.43
C SER A 189 17.74 -15.33 6.57
N TYR A 190 18.30 -14.43 7.37
CA TYR A 190 19.71 -14.47 7.74
C TYR A 190 20.07 -15.80 8.45
N MET A 191 19.28 -16.19 9.46
CA MET A 191 19.52 -17.42 10.22
C MET A 191 19.33 -18.67 9.37
N ILE A 192 18.32 -18.70 8.48
CA ILE A 192 18.12 -19.79 7.52
C ILE A 192 19.38 -19.97 6.66
N GLY A 193 19.87 -18.89 6.05
CA GLY A 193 21.08 -18.98 5.23
C GLY A 193 22.34 -19.32 6.04
N TYR A 194 22.43 -18.87 7.30
CA TYR A 194 23.55 -19.20 8.18
C TYR A 194 23.59 -20.71 8.47
N TYR A 195 22.47 -21.30 8.86
CA TYR A 195 22.37 -22.74 9.11
C TYR A 195 22.35 -23.58 7.82
N ALA A 196 22.05 -22.98 6.67
CA ALA A 196 22.21 -23.64 5.37
C ALA A 196 23.69 -23.79 4.96
N ASP A 197 24.54 -22.85 5.36
CA ASP A 197 25.98 -22.91 5.12
C ASP A 197 26.70 -23.85 6.09
N ILE A 198 26.11 -24.17 7.25
CA ILE A 198 26.65 -25.12 8.24
C ILE A 198 26.00 -26.48 8.02
N GLU A 199 26.71 -27.41 7.38
CA GLU A 199 26.16 -28.71 6.94
C GLU A 199 25.74 -29.64 8.09
N GLU A 200 26.12 -29.34 9.33
CA GLU A 200 25.91 -30.24 10.47
C GLU A 200 24.43 -30.32 10.95
N ILE A 201 23.57 -29.33 10.64
CA ILE A 201 22.21 -29.28 11.21
C ILE A 201 21.13 -28.81 10.20
N PRO A 202 20.87 -29.56 9.11
CA PRO A 202 19.87 -29.20 8.10
C PRO A 202 18.43 -29.15 8.62
N SER A 203 18.15 -29.82 9.76
CA SER A 203 16.81 -29.82 10.36
C SER A 203 16.41 -28.45 10.92
N VAL A 204 17.36 -27.64 11.37
CA VAL A 204 17.09 -26.30 11.93
C VAL A 204 16.74 -25.31 10.83
N SER A 205 17.47 -25.31 9.71
CA SER A 205 17.16 -24.43 8.58
C SER A 205 15.78 -24.72 7.99
N ILE A 206 15.40 -26.00 7.88
CA ILE A 206 14.06 -26.40 7.42
C ILE A 206 12.96 -25.91 8.38
N LYS A 207 13.15 -26.04 9.70
CA LYS A 207 12.17 -25.54 10.69
C LYS A 207 12.03 -24.02 10.61
N LEU A 208 13.14 -23.29 10.55
CA LEU A 208 13.14 -21.83 10.41
C LEU A 208 12.48 -21.38 9.10
N PHE A 209 12.70 -22.13 8.02
CA PHE A 209 12.05 -21.92 6.73
C PHE A 209 10.53 -22.04 6.84
N THR A 210 10.01 -23.11 7.44
CA THR A 210 8.57 -23.26 7.70
C THR A 210 8.04 -22.12 8.58
N THR A 211 8.75 -21.76 9.67
CA THR A 211 8.38 -20.66 10.55
C THR A 211 8.30 -19.32 9.80
N LYS A 212 9.24 -19.04 8.89
CA LYS A 212 9.23 -17.83 8.05
C LYS A 212 7.94 -17.70 7.25
N TYR A 213 7.49 -18.77 6.60
CA TYR A 213 6.25 -18.73 5.80
C TYR A 213 4.99 -18.62 6.66
N LEU A 214 4.96 -19.24 7.85
CA LEU A 214 3.87 -19.05 8.80
C LEU A 214 3.76 -17.59 9.29
N ILE A 215 4.91 -16.94 9.53
CA ILE A 215 4.96 -15.52 9.89
C ILE A 215 4.46 -14.66 8.72
N TRP A 216 4.84 -14.98 7.48
CA TRP A 216 4.28 -14.31 6.29
C TRP A 216 2.76 -14.43 6.20
N ILE A 217 2.20 -15.61 6.47
CA ILE A 217 0.75 -15.82 6.50
C ILE A 217 0.09 -14.91 7.53
N PHE A 218 0.69 -14.78 8.73
CA PHE A 218 0.19 -13.87 9.76
C PHE A 218 0.15 -12.41 9.28
N TRP A 219 1.25 -11.91 8.69
CA TRP A 219 1.30 -10.54 8.17
C TRP A 219 0.31 -10.30 7.03
N LEU A 220 0.25 -11.22 6.06
CA LEU A 220 -0.68 -11.13 4.93
C LEU A 220 -2.14 -11.17 5.38
N THR A 221 -2.49 -12.06 6.32
CA THR A 221 -3.85 -12.17 6.83
C THR A 221 -4.26 -10.90 7.57
N THR A 222 -3.36 -10.32 8.38
CA THR A 222 -3.62 -9.07 9.11
C THR A 222 -3.83 -7.90 8.15
N TYR A 223 -2.96 -7.78 7.14
CA TYR A 223 -3.08 -6.75 6.09
C TYR A 223 -4.37 -6.92 5.28
N LEU A 224 -4.64 -8.13 4.77
CA LEU A 224 -5.79 -8.42 3.92
C LEU A 224 -7.11 -8.19 4.64
N SER A 225 -7.21 -8.63 5.90
CA SER A 225 -8.39 -8.41 6.74
C SER A 225 -8.65 -6.91 6.95
N SER A 226 -7.59 -6.14 7.21
CA SER A 226 -7.68 -4.68 7.35
C SER A 226 -8.10 -4.02 6.03
N LEU A 227 -7.49 -4.42 4.91
CA LEU A 227 -7.79 -3.91 3.57
C LEU A 227 -9.25 -4.12 3.19
N LEU A 228 -9.75 -5.35 3.31
CA LEU A 228 -11.13 -5.69 2.95
C LEU A 228 -12.14 -4.98 3.84
N TYR A 229 -11.87 -4.87 5.15
CA TYR A 229 -12.72 -4.14 6.09
C TYR A 229 -12.88 -2.67 5.69
N PHE A 230 -11.76 -1.96 5.51
CA PHE A 230 -11.79 -0.53 5.18
C PHE A 230 -12.28 -0.27 3.75
N TRP A 231 -11.97 -1.16 2.81
CA TRP A 231 -12.50 -1.09 1.44
C TRP A 231 -14.02 -1.22 1.42
N HIS A 232 -14.59 -2.24 2.09
CA HIS A 232 -16.04 -2.42 2.16
C HIS A 232 -16.72 -1.18 2.73
N LYS A 233 -16.15 -0.61 3.80
CA LYS A 233 -16.64 0.62 4.41
C LYS A 233 -16.59 1.80 3.42
N LEU A 234 -15.47 1.99 2.73
CA LEU A 234 -15.30 3.06 1.75
C LEU A 234 -16.26 2.94 0.56
N VAL A 235 -16.43 1.74 0.00
CA VAL A 235 -17.36 1.49 -1.11
C VAL A 235 -18.81 1.72 -0.69
N SER A 236 -19.20 1.30 0.52
CA SER A 236 -20.54 1.56 1.05
C SER A 236 -20.84 3.06 1.12
N LEU A 237 -19.89 3.85 1.65
CA LEU A 237 -19.99 5.30 1.72
C LEU A 237 -20.05 5.93 0.31
N LEU A 238 -19.22 5.45 -0.60
CA LEU A 238 -19.19 5.93 -1.98
C LEU A 238 -20.53 5.70 -2.70
N LYS A 239 -21.10 4.50 -2.55
CA LYS A 239 -22.44 4.16 -3.07
C LYS A 239 -23.52 5.05 -2.48
N TYR A 240 -23.42 5.41 -1.20
CA TYR A 240 -24.34 6.35 -0.57
C TYR A 240 -24.27 7.73 -1.25
N HIS A 241 -23.08 8.29 -1.43
CA HIS A 241 -22.92 9.60 -2.11
C HIS A 241 -23.36 9.58 -3.56
N MET A 242 -23.06 8.49 -4.28
CA MET A 242 -23.52 8.31 -5.66
C MET A 242 -25.05 8.30 -5.74
N ARG A 243 -25.73 7.64 -4.78
CA ARG A 243 -27.18 7.63 -4.67
C ARG A 243 -27.73 9.02 -4.34
N GLU A 244 -27.08 9.75 -3.44
CA GLU A 244 -27.46 11.13 -3.11
C GLU A 244 -27.33 12.06 -4.33
N LEU A 245 -26.22 11.96 -5.07
CA LEU A 245 -26.00 12.73 -6.30
C LEU A 245 -27.02 12.37 -7.39
N LYS A 246 -27.37 11.09 -7.53
CA LYS A 246 -28.36 10.59 -8.49
C LYS A 246 -29.77 11.10 -8.21
N ASN A 247 -30.09 11.37 -6.94
CA ASN A 247 -31.40 11.88 -6.52
C ASN A 247 -31.54 13.41 -6.70
N ARG A 248 -30.46 14.14 -7.00
CA ARG A 248 -30.53 15.57 -7.29
C ARG A 248 -31.07 15.82 -8.72
N PRO A 249 -31.76 16.95 -8.97
CA PRO A 249 -32.34 17.24 -10.28
C PRO A 249 -31.27 17.21 -11.39
N LYS A 250 -31.62 16.59 -12.52
CA LYS A 250 -30.70 16.26 -13.63
C LYS A 250 -30.22 17.46 -14.46
N ASP A 251 -30.74 18.65 -14.19
CA ASP A 251 -30.49 19.83 -15.02
C ASP A 251 -29.06 20.42 -14.84
N ASP A 252 -28.30 19.97 -13.85
CA ASP A 252 -26.93 20.42 -13.61
C ASP A 252 -25.88 19.45 -14.21
N LEU A 253 -25.38 19.79 -15.40
CA LEU A 253 -24.28 19.11 -16.09
C LEU A 253 -23.05 18.89 -15.18
N THR A 254 -22.80 19.79 -14.23
CA THR A 254 -21.66 19.68 -13.32
C THR A 254 -21.82 18.56 -12.30
N LEU A 255 -23.05 18.26 -11.88
CA LEU A 255 -23.35 17.13 -11.00
C LEU A 255 -23.20 15.80 -11.74
N GLN A 256 -23.62 15.74 -13.00
CA GLN A 256 -23.44 14.55 -13.84
C GLN A 256 -21.94 14.22 -14.04
N LEU A 257 -21.13 15.22 -14.41
CA LEU A 257 -19.68 15.03 -14.57
C LEU A 257 -19.00 14.57 -13.28
N LYS A 258 -19.45 15.06 -12.12
CA LYS A 258 -18.95 14.61 -10.81
C LYS A 258 -19.32 13.17 -10.53
N TYR A 259 -20.56 12.78 -10.80
CA TYR A 259 -21.04 11.42 -10.63
C TYR A 259 -20.19 10.45 -11.47
N GLU A 260 -20.02 10.74 -12.77
CA GLU A 260 -19.22 9.90 -13.67
C GLU A 260 -17.75 9.81 -13.22
N SER A 261 -17.15 10.93 -12.79
CA SER A 261 -15.77 10.93 -12.30
C SER A 261 -15.61 10.13 -11.00
N LEU A 262 -16.60 10.20 -10.10
CA LEU A 262 -16.62 9.45 -8.86
C LEU A 262 -16.80 7.95 -9.10
N GLU A 263 -17.60 7.59 -10.10
CA GLU A 263 -17.81 6.20 -10.53
C GLU A 263 -16.54 5.57 -11.10
N VAL A 264 -15.86 6.28 -12.00
CA VAL A 264 -14.59 5.80 -12.55
C VAL A 264 -13.55 5.62 -11.43
N ALA A 265 -13.48 6.54 -10.48
CA ALA A 265 -12.58 6.42 -9.34
C ALA A 265 -12.95 5.25 -8.41
N ALA A 266 -14.23 5.03 -8.15
CA ALA A 266 -14.75 3.90 -7.38
C ALA A 266 -14.32 2.56 -8.00
N ILE A 267 -14.48 2.44 -9.31
CA ILE A 267 -14.13 1.26 -10.09
C ILE A 267 -12.62 1.04 -10.03
N ASN A 268 -11.81 2.06 -10.35
CA ASN A 268 -10.34 1.94 -10.32
C ASN A 268 -9.82 1.53 -8.94
N LEU A 269 -10.35 2.13 -7.87
CA LEU A 269 -9.97 1.80 -6.51
C LEU A 269 -10.36 0.36 -6.14
N SER A 270 -11.57 -0.06 -6.53
CA SER A 270 -12.06 -1.41 -6.26
C SER A 270 -11.27 -2.45 -7.04
N THR A 271 -10.90 -2.19 -8.30
CA THR A 271 -10.05 -3.07 -9.10
C THR A 271 -8.73 -3.37 -8.39
N VAL A 272 -8.04 -2.35 -7.88
CA VAL A 272 -6.76 -2.56 -7.18
C VAL A 272 -6.95 -3.36 -5.90
N VAL A 273 -8.01 -3.08 -5.12
CA VAL A 273 -8.30 -3.87 -3.91
C VAL A 273 -8.61 -5.33 -4.25
N MET A 274 -9.39 -5.59 -5.30
CA MET A 274 -9.69 -6.95 -5.74
C MET A 274 -8.44 -7.69 -6.18
N VAL A 275 -7.51 -7.01 -6.87
CA VAL A 275 -6.22 -7.58 -7.27
C VAL A 275 -5.35 -7.90 -6.06
N PHE A 276 -5.22 -6.98 -5.09
CA PHE A 276 -4.50 -7.25 -3.84
C PHE A 276 -5.16 -8.33 -3.00
N ALA A 277 -6.49 -8.40 -2.99
CA ALA A 277 -7.20 -9.46 -2.28
C ALA A 277 -6.94 -10.82 -2.92
N PHE A 278 -7.05 -10.91 -4.24
CA PHE A 278 -6.75 -12.12 -4.99
C PHE A 278 -5.30 -12.57 -4.80
N LEU A 279 -4.33 -11.66 -4.96
CA LEU A 279 -2.92 -11.94 -4.68
C LEU A 279 -2.70 -12.39 -3.24
N GLY A 280 -3.27 -11.67 -2.27
CA GLY A 280 -3.14 -12.00 -0.85
C GLY A 280 -3.66 -13.40 -0.52
N PHE A 281 -4.85 -13.76 -1.01
CA PHE A 281 -5.41 -15.11 -0.81
C PHE A 281 -4.55 -16.18 -1.48
N THR A 282 -4.11 -15.97 -2.72
CA THR A 282 -3.24 -16.92 -3.41
C THR A 282 -1.92 -17.10 -2.67
N PHE A 283 -1.26 -16.03 -2.23
CA PHE A 283 -0.01 -16.14 -1.49
C PHE A 283 -0.18 -16.78 -0.11
N ILE A 284 -1.30 -16.54 0.59
CA ILE A 284 -1.60 -17.25 1.84
C ILE A 284 -1.67 -18.76 1.60
N LEU A 285 -2.40 -19.20 0.56
CA LEU A 285 -2.51 -20.61 0.19
C LEU A 285 -1.16 -21.19 -0.22
N VAL A 286 -0.43 -20.50 -1.10
CA VAL A 286 0.88 -20.93 -1.59
C VAL A 286 1.86 -21.01 -0.44
N PHE A 287 1.96 -20.01 0.44
CA PHE A 287 2.87 -20.05 1.59
C PHE A 287 2.50 -21.12 2.61
N PHE A 288 1.22 -21.43 2.76
CA PHE A 288 0.79 -22.52 3.62
C PHE A 288 1.25 -23.88 3.07
N VAL A 289 0.93 -24.16 1.80
CA VAL A 289 1.30 -25.44 1.17
C VAL A 289 2.81 -25.53 0.97
N PHE A 290 3.46 -24.46 0.52
CA PHE A 290 4.91 -24.40 0.31
C PHE A 290 5.67 -24.49 1.63
N GLY A 291 5.27 -23.73 2.66
CA GLY A 291 5.95 -23.71 3.95
C GLY A 291 5.89 -25.06 4.68
N ILE A 292 4.76 -25.77 4.59
CA ILE A 292 4.58 -27.08 5.24
C ILE A 292 5.17 -28.21 4.40
N SER A 293 4.98 -28.16 3.09
CA SER A 293 5.08 -29.36 2.27
C SER A 293 6.19 -29.32 1.21
N TYR A 294 6.78 -28.15 0.92
CA TYR A 294 7.75 -28.01 -0.17
C TYR A 294 8.97 -28.91 0.02
N LYS A 295 9.65 -28.86 1.19
CA LYS A 295 10.86 -29.67 1.41
C LYS A 295 10.58 -31.18 1.48
N THR A 296 9.32 -31.58 1.67
CA THR A 296 8.90 -32.99 1.62
C THR A 296 8.60 -33.44 0.19
N PHE A 297 7.86 -32.63 -0.59
CA PHE A 297 7.42 -33.03 -1.94
C PHE A 297 8.37 -32.65 -3.07
N ALA A 298 9.14 -31.57 -2.92
CA ALA A 298 10.03 -31.09 -3.98
C ALA A 298 11.22 -32.01 -4.22
N LYS A 299 11.58 -32.85 -3.23
CA LYS A 299 12.63 -33.87 -3.41
C LYS A 299 12.29 -34.90 -4.48
N ASP A 300 11.00 -35.16 -4.67
CA ASP A 300 10.52 -36.28 -5.47
C ASP A 300 9.87 -35.81 -6.80
N ASN A 301 9.70 -34.50 -7.02
CA ASN A 301 8.95 -34.02 -8.18
C ASN A 301 9.36 -32.62 -8.68
N ASP A 302 10.20 -32.60 -9.71
CA ASP A 302 10.64 -31.39 -10.43
C ASP A 302 9.47 -30.53 -10.93
N THR A 303 8.34 -31.16 -11.29
CA THR A 303 7.15 -30.45 -11.80
C THR A 303 6.57 -29.51 -10.75
N ILE A 304 6.54 -29.94 -9.49
CA ILE A 304 6.04 -29.14 -8.38
C ILE A 304 6.93 -27.91 -8.19
N ASN A 305 8.25 -28.09 -8.31
CA ASN A 305 9.23 -27.01 -8.20
C ASN A 305 9.01 -25.94 -9.28
N VAL A 306 8.83 -26.37 -10.53
CA VAL A 306 8.50 -25.48 -11.66
C VAL A 306 7.17 -24.75 -11.46
N ILE A 307 6.13 -25.44 -10.97
CA ILE A 307 4.84 -24.81 -10.68
C ILE A 307 4.98 -23.70 -9.62
N TYR A 308 5.71 -23.97 -8.53
CA TYR A 308 5.97 -22.95 -7.51
C TYR A 308 6.80 -21.79 -8.04
N PHE A 309 7.78 -22.07 -8.90
CA PHE A 309 8.53 -21.02 -9.59
C PHE A 309 7.59 -20.12 -10.40
N PHE A 310 6.69 -20.68 -11.20
CA PHE A 310 5.71 -19.89 -11.96
C PHE A 310 4.80 -19.06 -11.05
N ILE A 311 4.23 -19.68 -10.00
CA ILE A 311 3.31 -19.00 -9.11
C ILE A 311 4.01 -17.87 -8.33
N LEU A 312 5.19 -18.12 -7.75
CA LEU A 312 5.88 -17.11 -6.94
C LEU A 312 6.53 -15.99 -7.77
N ASN A 313 6.86 -16.23 -9.04
CA ASN A 313 7.59 -15.26 -9.86
C ASN A 313 6.72 -14.55 -10.91
N PHE A 314 5.80 -15.26 -11.60
CA PHE A 314 5.00 -14.68 -12.69
C PHE A 314 3.66 -14.11 -12.22
N PHE A 315 3.05 -14.71 -11.21
CA PHE A 315 1.67 -14.38 -10.84
C PHE A 315 1.51 -12.94 -10.35
N GLU A 316 2.39 -12.46 -9.47
CA GLU A 316 2.35 -11.09 -8.96
C GLU A 316 2.53 -10.04 -10.09
N PRO A 317 3.57 -10.09 -10.95
CA PRO A 317 3.67 -9.20 -12.11
C PRO A 317 2.44 -9.19 -13.02
N ILE A 318 1.89 -10.37 -13.34
CA ILE A 318 0.72 -10.49 -14.23
C ILE A 318 -0.50 -9.77 -13.61
N CYS A 319 -0.78 -10.02 -12.34
CA CYS A 319 -1.89 -9.37 -11.64
C CYS A 319 -1.71 -7.85 -11.55
N LEU A 320 -0.49 -7.38 -11.26
CA LEU A 320 -0.17 -5.95 -11.24
C LEU A 320 -0.34 -5.31 -12.61
N GLN A 321 0.04 -6.01 -13.69
CA GLN A 321 -0.13 -5.52 -15.05
C GLN A 321 -1.61 -5.41 -15.45
N ILE A 322 -2.44 -6.40 -15.11
CA ILE A 322 -3.89 -6.36 -15.36
C ILE A 322 -4.51 -5.14 -14.66
N ALA A 323 -4.20 -4.93 -13.38
CA ALA A 323 -4.69 -3.78 -12.62
C ALA A 323 -4.26 -2.46 -13.28
N GLN A 324 -2.99 -2.38 -13.69
CA GLN A 324 -2.42 -1.21 -14.34
C GLN A 324 -3.12 -0.90 -15.67
N PHE A 325 -3.37 -1.91 -16.52
CA PHE A 325 -4.09 -1.71 -17.78
C PHE A 325 -5.52 -1.21 -17.56
N ILE A 326 -6.23 -1.71 -16.54
CA ILE A 326 -7.58 -1.21 -16.21
C ILE A 326 -7.53 0.26 -15.79
N ILE A 327 -6.56 0.64 -14.93
CA ILE A 327 -6.40 2.04 -14.49
C ILE A 327 -6.07 2.94 -15.68
N VAL A 328 -5.15 2.53 -16.54
CA VAL A 328 -4.74 3.30 -17.74
C VAL A 328 -5.91 3.44 -18.71
N TYR A 329 -6.62 2.34 -19.00
CA TYR A 329 -7.80 2.35 -19.85
C TYR A 329 -8.85 3.34 -19.34
N ASN A 330 -9.16 3.29 -18.04
CA ASN A 330 -10.13 4.19 -17.42
C ASN A 330 -9.63 5.64 -17.33
N ALA A 331 -8.33 5.88 -17.32
CA ALA A 331 -7.75 7.22 -17.37
C ALA A 331 -7.75 7.83 -18.78
N VAL A 332 -7.69 7.00 -19.83
CA VAL A 332 -7.62 7.43 -21.24
C VAL A 332 -9.01 7.47 -21.89
N LYS A 333 -9.96 6.68 -21.40
CA LYS A 333 -11.32 6.59 -21.97
C LYS A 333 -11.92 8.01 -22.10
N PRO A 334 -12.26 8.45 -23.33
CA PRO A 334 -12.80 9.77 -23.55
C PRO A 334 -14.13 9.89 -22.81
N THR A 335 -14.25 10.90 -21.95
CA THR A 335 -15.55 11.26 -21.37
C THR A 335 -16.52 11.56 -22.52
N PRO A 336 -17.74 10.98 -22.52
CA PRO A 336 -18.66 10.97 -23.66
C PRO A 336 -19.07 12.35 -24.20
N ASN A 337 -18.79 13.44 -23.46
CA ASN A 337 -19.14 14.80 -23.85
C ASN A 337 -18.05 15.55 -24.66
N GLY A 338 -17.04 14.87 -25.22
CA GLY A 338 -16.06 15.49 -26.12
C GLY A 338 -15.24 16.64 -25.50
N ALA A 339 -15.30 16.82 -24.18
CA ALA A 339 -14.47 17.76 -23.45
C ALA A 339 -13.03 17.26 -23.52
N SER A 340 -12.26 17.79 -24.48
CA SER A 340 -10.90 17.35 -24.69
C SER A 340 -10.09 17.56 -23.41
N PHE A 341 -9.42 16.48 -22.99
CA PHE A 341 -8.57 16.43 -21.79
C PHE A 341 -7.50 17.54 -21.77
N CYS A 342 -7.20 18.13 -22.93
CA CYS A 342 -6.21 19.17 -23.12
C CYS A 342 -6.73 20.61 -22.89
N LYS A 343 -8.05 20.87 -22.98
CA LYS A 343 -8.59 22.25 -22.79
C LYS A 343 -8.56 22.74 -21.34
N ILE A 344 -8.43 21.83 -20.36
CA ILE A 344 -8.28 22.20 -18.93
C ILE A 344 -6.86 22.70 -18.60
N LEU A 345 -5.85 22.40 -19.44
CA LEU A 345 -4.47 22.88 -19.26
C LEU A 345 -4.26 24.32 -19.75
N SER A 346 -5.28 24.93 -20.37
CA SER A 346 -5.28 26.36 -20.77
C SER A 346 -5.89 27.27 -19.70
N PHE A 347 -5.87 26.89 -18.42
CA PHE A 347 -6.14 27.87 -17.36
C PHE A 347 -4.94 28.81 -17.26
N LYS A 348 -4.92 29.82 -18.15
CA LYS A 348 -4.10 31.03 -18.02
C LYS A 348 -4.14 31.41 -16.56
N ARG A 349 -2.98 31.40 -15.89
CA ARG A 349 -2.82 32.09 -14.60
C ARG A 349 -3.51 33.43 -14.75
N PRO A 350 -4.49 33.79 -13.90
CA PRO A 350 -4.87 35.18 -13.81
C PRO A 350 -3.61 35.89 -13.32
N THR A 351 -2.89 36.51 -14.25
CA THR A 351 -2.00 37.62 -13.94
C THR A 351 -2.90 38.63 -13.25
N SER A 352 -2.94 38.57 -11.92
CA SER A 352 -3.36 39.67 -11.10
C SER A 352 -2.41 40.82 -11.46
N MET A 353 -2.83 41.62 -12.43
CA MET A 353 -2.34 42.98 -12.56
C MET A 353 -2.67 43.64 -11.23
N ILE A 354 -1.67 43.70 -10.36
CA ILE A 354 -1.60 44.68 -9.29
C ILE A 354 -1.35 46.01 -10.02
N SER A 355 -2.42 46.56 -10.58
CA SER A 355 -2.54 47.98 -10.91
C SER A 355 -2.94 48.69 -9.62
N HIS A 356 -1.99 48.86 -8.70
CA HIS A 356 -2.08 49.94 -7.74
C HIS A 356 -1.46 51.18 -8.37
N GLY A 357 -2.33 52.00 -8.97
CA GLY A 357 -2.03 53.39 -9.23
C GLY A 357 -1.79 54.10 -7.90
N ILE A 358 -0.54 54.47 -7.65
CA ILE A 358 -0.21 55.51 -6.69
C ILE A 358 -0.04 56.78 -7.52
N GLN A 359 -1.11 57.58 -7.58
CA GLN A 359 -0.99 59.00 -7.88
C GLN A 359 -0.23 59.64 -6.71
N THR A 360 1.03 59.98 -6.92
CA THR A 360 1.72 60.98 -6.10
C THR A 360 1.97 62.19 -6.99
N ALA A 361 1.14 63.22 -6.78
CA ALA A 361 1.44 64.56 -7.21
C ALA A 361 2.62 65.07 -6.38
N THR A 362 3.76 65.31 -7.02
CA THR A 362 4.82 66.12 -6.44
C THR A 362 5.36 67.03 -7.54
N TYR A 363 4.94 68.28 -7.44
CA TYR A 363 5.54 69.44 -8.08
C TYR A 363 7.00 69.57 -7.60
N ILE A 364 7.97 69.47 -8.49
CA ILE A 364 9.23 70.21 -8.38
C ILE A 364 9.59 70.70 -9.79
N ASN A 365 9.74 72.03 -9.88
CA ASN A 365 10.26 72.75 -11.02
C ASN A 365 11.79 72.61 -11.14
N LEU A 366 12.23 72.80 -12.38
CA LEU A 366 13.46 73.47 -12.82
C LEU A 366 14.71 72.63 -13.16
N SER A 367 15.09 72.79 -14.44
CA SER A 367 16.45 73.12 -14.91
C SER A 367 17.12 72.11 -15.84
N GLU A 368 16.91 72.34 -17.14
CA GLU A 368 17.96 72.62 -18.13
C GLU A 368 19.18 71.67 -18.24
N LYS A 369 19.24 70.87 -19.32
CA LYS A 369 20.26 70.94 -20.40
C LYS A 369 20.30 69.66 -21.26
N THR A 370 20.03 69.85 -22.55
CA THR A 370 20.45 69.04 -23.72
C THR A 370 21.98 69.21 -23.96
N PRO A 371 22.68 68.51 -24.92
CA PRO A 371 22.26 67.50 -25.91
C PRO A 371 23.27 66.33 -26.21
N ARG A 372 22.91 65.48 -27.22
CA ARG A 372 23.77 64.62 -28.09
C ARG A 372 24.41 63.39 -27.43
N SER A 373 24.70 62.24 -28.07
CA SER A 373 24.56 61.70 -29.44
C SER A 373 24.97 60.20 -29.44
N SER A 374 24.37 59.42 -30.35
CA SER A 374 24.99 58.35 -31.18
C SER A 374 25.75 57.14 -30.61
N SER A 375 25.55 56.02 -31.35
CA SER A 375 26.39 54.83 -31.58
C SER A 375 26.01 53.59 -30.75
N LYS A 376 25.48 52.51 -31.35
CA LYS A 376 26.03 51.51 -32.30
C LYS A 376 27.05 50.54 -31.66
N LYS A 377 26.60 49.27 -31.63
CA LYS A 377 27.30 48.00 -31.89
C LYS A 377 27.88 47.17 -30.71
N PRO A 378 28.03 45.84 -30.94
CA PRO A 378 27.99 44.79 -29.91
C PRO A 378 29.30 43.95 -29.83
N ILE A 379 29.24 42.84 -29.08
CA ILE A 379 30.08 41.60 -29.11
C ILE A 379 31.19 41.49 -28.04
N SER A 380 31.13 40.40 -27.27
CA SER A 380 32.19 39.40 -26.95
C SER A 380 31.59 38.45 -25.90
N GLU A 381 31.34 37.16 -26.15
CA GLU A 381 32.26 36.07 -26.50
C GLU A 381 33.28 35.82 -25.38
N ILE A 382 33.00 34.84 -24.53
CA ILE A 382 33.95 34.25 -23.58
C ILE A 382 33.99 32.75 -23.87
N GLN A 383 35.08 32.34 -24.51
CA GLN A 383 35.53 30.97 -24.69
C GLN A 383 36.95 30.93 -24.11
N ILE A 384 37.18 30.13 -23.06
CA ILE A 384 38.49 29.72 -22.56
C ILE A 384 38.27 28.27 -22.10
N MET A 385 38.61 27.26 -22.90
CA MET A 385 39.93 26.71 -23.25
C MET A 385 40.62 25.97 -22.09
N SER A 386 40.96 24.74 -22.46
CA SER A 386 41.59 23.62 -21.77
C SER A 386 42.85 23.90 -20.95
N SER A 387 43.10 23.03 -19.98
CA SER A 387 44.45 22.47 -19.76
C SER A 387 44.37 21.02 -19.29
N GLN A 388 45.10 20.16 -20.02
CA GLN A 388 45.50 18.81 -19.64
C GLN A 388 46.62 18.86 -18.60
N THR A 389 46.79 17.78 -17.81
CA THR A 389 47.98 16.87 -17.80
C THR A 389 48.22 16.29 -16.40
N THR A 390 48.79 15.08 -16.38
CA THR A 390 49.41 14.27 -15.29
C THR A 390 48.47 13.20 -14.70
N ASN A 391 48.54 11.94 -15.18
CA ASN A 391 49.55 10.90 -14.89
C ASN A 391 49.88 10.81 -13.41
N ASN A 392 49.36 9.76 -12.75
CA ASN A 392 50.10 8.99 -11.75
C ASN A 392 49.53 7.57 -11.69
N ASP A 393 50.39 6.63 -12.05
CA ASP A 393 50.31 5.22 -11.73
C ASP A 393 50.44 5.05 -10.21
N ASP A 394 49.60 4.22 -9.59
CA ASP A 394 49.93 3.57 -8.33
C ASP A 394 49.42 2.13 -8.35
N GLN A 395 50.40 1.23 -8.41
CA GLN A 395 50.28 -0.21 -8.24
C GLN A 395 49.92 -0.54 -6.78
N PHE A 396 48.86 -1.33 -6.59
CA PHE A 396 48.64 -2.04 -5.33
C PHE A 396 49.17 -3.49 -5.44
N PRO A 397 49.93 -4.00 -4.45
CA PRO A 397 50.44 -5.36 -4.47
C PRO A 397 49.36 -6.40 -4.12
N PRO A 398 49.42 -7.62 -4.67
CA PRO A 398 48.51 -8.70 -4.31
C PRO A 398 48.88 -9.31 -2.95
N THR A 399 47.92 -9.32 -2.03
CA THR A 399 47.98 -10.09 -0.78
C THR A 399 47.87 -11.60 -1.06
N PRO A 400 48.70 -12.45 -0.44
CA PRO A 400 48.68 -13.89 -0.66
C PRO A 400 47.49 -14.56 0.06
N PHE A 401 46.78 -15.43 -0.67
CA PHE A 401 45.76 -16.33 -0.15
C PHE A 401 46.42 -17.45 0.67
N THR A 402 46.09 -17.54 1.96
CA THR A 402 46.35 -18.72 2.80
C THR A 402 45.14 -19.66 2.76
N PRO A 403 45.29 -20.96 2.42
CA PRO A 403 44.23 -21.94 2.58
C PRO A 403 44.18 -22.41 4.04
N TYR A 404 43.04 -22.21 4.70
CA TYR A 404 42.74 -22.90 5.95
C TYR A 404 42.39 -24.35 5.63
N ILE A 405 43.34 -25.25 5.89
CA ILE A 405 43.11 -26.69 6.01
C ILE A 405 42.82 -26.93 7.49
N THR A 406 41.56 -27.13 7.86
CA THR A 406 41.20 -27.74 9.13
C THR A 406 40.86 -29.20 8.87
N GLY A 407 41.90 -30.03 8.91
CA GLY A 407 41.75 -31.46 9.13
C GLY A 407 41.47 -31.69 10.61
N TYR A 408 40.23 -32.06 10.94
CA TYR A 408 39.90 -32.68 12.22
C TYR A 408 39.29 -34.05 11.91
N GLN A 409 40.15 -35.08 11.90
CA GLN A 409 39.75 -36.46 12.11
C GLN A 409 39.49 -36.63 13.62
N ILE A 410 38.27 -36.98 14.01
CA ILE A 410 38.01 -37.63 15.29
C ILE A 410 37.30 -38.96 14.99
N GLU A 411 38.02 -40.05 15.21
CA GLU A 411 37.47 -41.38 15.36
C GLU A 411 36.70 -41.49 16.69
N ARG A 412 35.55 -42.19 16.62
CA ARG A 412 34.88 -43.05 17.62
C ARG A 412 35.10 -42.74 19.11
N GLU A 413 34.02 -42.72 19.90
CA GLU A 413 33.38 -43.90 20.51
C GLU A 413 32.16 -43.52 21.39
N HIS A 414 31.25 -44.49 21.51
CA HIS A 414 30.12 -44.68 22.44
C HIS A 414 29.58 -43.57 23.37
N GLY A 415 28.24 -43.45 23.35
CA GLY A 415 27.46 -43.73 24.56
C GLY A 415 26.71 -42.56 25.22
N GLU A 416 25.42 -42.82 25.42
CA GLU A 416 24.54 -42.30 26.47
C GLU A 416 23.75 -40.99 26.24
N ALA A 417 22.44 -41.17 26.39
CA ALA A 417 21.40 -40.18 26.35
C ALA A 417 21.31 -39.43 27.69
N LEU A 418 21.12 -38.11 27.64
CA LEU A 418 20.58 -37.33 28.75
C LEU A 418 19.55 -36.31 28.24
N PRO A 419 18.44 -36.10 28.98
CA PRO A 419 17.40 -35.14 28.62
C PRO A 419 17.75 -33.74 29.13
N PHE A 420 17.53 -32.72 28.30
CA PHE A 420 17.59 -31.32 28.74
C PHE A 420 16.21 -30.87 29.26
N GLU A 421 16.11 -30.76 30.58
CA GLU A 421 15.15 -29.89 31.27
C GLU A 421 15.79 -28.51 31.53
N ASN A 422 14.94 -27.47 31.53
CA ASN A 422 15.08 -26.17 32.18
C ASN A 422 16.19 -25.21 31.70
N VAL A 423 15.75 -24.23 30.90
CA VAL A 423 16.40 -22.91 30.80
C VAL A 423 15.35 -21.87 31.22
N GLU A 424 15.23 -21.70 32.53
CA GLU A 424 14.60 -20.57 33.21
C GLU A 424 15.74 -19.84 33.96
N GLU A 425 15.64 -18.51 34.04
CA GLU A 425 16.59 -17.58 34.68
C GLU A 425 17.92 -17.34 33.97
N PHE A 426 18.06 -16.17 33.33
CA PHE A 426 19.22 -15.28 33.52
C PHE A 426 18.94 -13.95 32.80
N PHE A 427 18.69 -12.89 33.58
CA PHE A 427 19.15 -11.49 33.41
C PHE A 427 18.43 -10.59 34.44
N PRO A 428 19.08 -10.18 35.53
CA PRO A 428 18.83 -8.90 36.16
C PRO A 428 19.81 -7.87 35.59
N ASP A 429 19.35 -6.66 35.31
CA ASP A 429 19.86 -5.46 35.97
C ASP A 429 19.20 -4.19 35.44
N GLU A 430 18.78 -3.39 36.42
CA GLU A 430 18.13 -2.10 36.31
C GLU A 430 19.08 -1.04 35.75
N ILE A 431 18.56 -0.14 34.91
CA ILE A 431 19.24 1.11 34.51
C ILE A 431 18.25 2.27 34.76
N PRO A 432 18.70 3.38 35.36
CA PRO A 432 17.82 4.36 36.00
C PRO A 432 17.12 5.32 35.04
N ILE A 433 15.94 5.77 35.47
CA ILE A 433 15.07 6.75 34.81
C ILE A 433 15.62 8.16 35.07
N GLU A 434 16.13 8.81 34.03
CA GLU A 434 16.48 10.24 34.07
C GLU A 434 15.31 11.09 33.55
N SER A 435 14.72 11.86 34.46
CA SER A 435 13.60 12.76 34.19
C SER A 435 14.08 14.07 33.58
N GLN A 436 13.87 14.28 32.27
CA GLN A 436 14.09 15.58 31.63
C GLN A 436 12.78 16.33 31.39
N LYS A 437 12.55 17.36 32.22
CA LYS A 437 11.62 18.47 31.96
C LYS A 437 12.03 19.19 30.69
N THR A 438 11.13 19.31 29.72
CA THR A 438 11.30 20.24 28.59
C THR A 438 10.22 21.31 28.58
N HIS A 439 10.71 22.53 28.42
CA HIS A 439 10.01 23.80 28.52
C HIS A 439 9.00 24.01 27.38
N HIS A 440 7.87 24.64 27.74
CA HIS A 440 6.99 25.35 26.82
C HIS A 440 7.78 26.35 25.96
N ARG A 441 7.75 26.18 24.64
CA ARG A 441 8.10 27.23 23.68
C ARG A 441 6.87 27.59 22.84
N ARG A 442 6.47 28.85 23.02
CA ARG A 442 5.47 29.60 22.24
C ARG A 442 6.15 30.19 21.00
N ASP A 443 5.32 30.60 20.04
CA ASP A 443 5.63 31.44 18.85
C ASP A 443 6.11 30.63 17.62
N SER A 444 5.69 30.89 16.38
CA SER A 444 4.99 32.04 15.79
C SER A 444 4.44 31.62 14.42
N SER A 445 3.25 32.11 14.09
CA SER A 445 2.58 32.00 12.80
C SER A 445 3.35 32.70 11.68
N ILE A 446 3.65 31.97 10.60
CA ILE A 446 3.95 32.56 9.29
C ILE A 446 2.97 31.97 8.28
N GLY A 447 2.03 32.80 7.85
CA GLY A 447 1.07 32.50 6.80
C GLY A 447 1.72 32.64 5.42
N GLY A 448 1.73 31.54 4.67
CA GLY A 448 1.98 31.52 3.23
C GLY A 448 0.86 30.74 2.57
N SER A 449 -0.18 31.45 2.13
CA SER A 449 -1.33 30.87 1.42
C SER A 449 -0.94 30.51 -0.02
N SER A 450 -0.63 29.24 -0.26
CA SER A 450 -0.59 28.65 -1.61
C SER A 450 -1.96 28.05 -1.93
N ILE A 451 -2.90 28.90 -2.37
CA ILE A 451 -4.17 28.47 -2.93
C ILE A 451 -3.98 28.28 -4.44
N ALA A 452 -3.72 27.03 -4.86
CA ALA A 452 -4.10 26.51 -6.19
C ALA A 452 -3.71 25.03 -6.32
N SER A 453 -4.54 24.28 -7.03
CA SER A 453 -4.34 22.88 -7.47
C SER A 453 -4.84 21.78 -6.53
N THR A 454 -6.16 21.74 -6.30
CA THR A 454 -6.89 20.50 -5.98
C THR A 454 -8.26 20.48 -6.64
N THR A 455 -8.36 20.56 -7.96
CA THR A 455 -9.66 20.56 -8.69
C THR A 455 -10.50 19.28 -8.46
N TYR A 456 -9.88 18.20 -7.95
CA TYR A 456 -10.56 16.94 -7.63
C TYR A 456 -11.25 16.93 -6.24
N PHE A 457 -10.78 17.74 -5.28
CA PHE A 457 -11.33 17.79 -3.91
C PHE A 457 -11.79 19.21 -3.47
N SER A 458 -11.32 20.27 -4.13
CA SER A 458 -11.71 21.67 -3.89
C SER A 458 -13.18 21.94 -4.24
N ILE A 459 -13.78 21.18 -5.14
CA ILE A 459 -15.18 21.37 -5.55
C ILE A 459 -16.16 20.91 -4.44
N ILE A 460 -15.78 19.94 -3.60
CA ILE A 460 -16.60 19.55 -2.44
C ILE A 460 -16.57 20.66 -1.36
N GLN A 461 -15.43 21.33 -1.18
CA GLN A 461 -15.33 22.46 -0.24
C GLN A 461 -16.04 23.74 -0.71
N SER A 462 -16.04 24.06 -2.02
CA SER A 462 -16.67 25.31 -2.49
C SER A 462 -18.20 25.30 -2.40
N ILE A 463 -18.83 24.13 -2.58
CA ILE A 463 -20.28 23.95 -2.39
C ILE A 463 -20.68 24.13 -0.92
N HIS A 464 -19.85 23.68 0.02
CA HIS A 464 -20.11 23.90 1.45
C HIS A 464 -19.94 25.36 1.87
N SER A 465 -19.01 26.12 1.26
CA SER A 465 -18.91 27.56 1.52
C SER A 465 -20.14 28.36 1.04
N ARG A 466 -20.74 27.94 -0.08
CA ARG A 466 -21.88 28.64 -0.70
C ARG A 466 -23.22 28.35 0.00
N ASN A 467 -23.38 27.17 0.61
CA ASN A 467 -24.56 26.85 1.41
C ASN A 467 -24.53 27.49 2.81
N ASN A 468 -23.34 27.67 3.41
CA ASN A 468 -23.22 28.37 4.68
C ASN A 468 -23.46 29.89 4.54
N SER A 469 -23.17 30.49 3.38
CA SER A 469 -23.52 31.89 3.13
C SER A 469 -25.02 32.10 2.92
N LEU A 470 -25.72 31.15 2.28
CA LEU A 470 -27.16 31.24 2.03
C LEU A 470 -28.02 31.08 3.29
N HIS A 471 -27.56 30.32 4.30
CA HIS A 471 -28.25 30.24 5.59
C HIS A 471 -27.97 31.42 6.53
N SER A 472 -26.90 32.20 6.31
CA SER A 472 -26.60 33.38 7.14
C SER A 472 -27.44 34.62 6.80
N VAL A 473 -28.06 34.67 5.62
CA VAL A 473 -28.82 35.85 5.15
C VAL A 473 -30.30 35.81 5.54
N HIS A 474 -30.83 34.64 5.96
CA HIS A 474 -32.26 34.51 6.33
C HIS A 474 -32.55 34.59 7.84
N SER A 475 -31.57 34.87 8.70
CA SER A 475 -31.72 34.89 10.17
C SER A 475 -31.75 36.29 10.81
N LEU A 476 -31.81 37.37 10.03
CA LEU A 476 -31.83 38.75 10.53
C LEU A 476 -33.12 39.48 10.13
N ASN A 477 -34.29 38.91 10.47
CA ASN A 477 -35.54 39.67 10.50
C ASN A 477 -36.59 38.93 11.31
N ASN A 478 -36.45 38.94 12.64
CA ASN A 478 -37.56 38.77 13.61
C ASN A 478 -37.02 38.88 15.04
N LYS A 479 -36.77 40.10 15.51
CA LYS A 479 -36.72 40.38 16.96
C LYS A 479 -36.91 41.86 17.24
N ARG A 480 -38.15 42.33 17.14
CA ARG A 480 -38.63 43.51 17.85
C ARG A 480 -40.14 43.42 17.99
N ILE A 481 -40.62 43.89 19.13
CA ILE A 481 -42.02 43.98 19.58
C ILE A 481 -42.48 42.77 20.41
N SER A 482 -42.31 42.88 21.73
CA SER A 482 -43.36 42.61 22.72
C SER A 482 -42.75 42.72 24.12
N ASN A 483 -43.04 43.82 24.81
CA ASN A 483 -42.86 43.99 26.26
C ASN A 483 -43.94 44.98 26.72
N ARG A 484 -45.01 44.49 27.37
CA ARG A 484 -45.68 45.12 28.53
C ARG A 484 -47.00 44.42 28.91
N LEU A 485 -47.29 44.55 30.21
CA LEU A 485 -48.46 44.20 31.03
C LEU A 485 -48.44 42.78 31.62
N SER A 486 -48.09 42.62 32.91
CA SER A 486 -48.91 42.82 34.14
C SER A 486 -49.86 41.64 34.39
N SER A 487 -50.13 41.09 35.58
CA SER A 487 -49.69 41.27 36.97
C SER A 487 -50.49 40.26 37.83
N GLN A 488 -49.89 39.74 38.92
CA GLN A 488 -50.52 39.29 40.19
C GLN A 488 -51.50 38.09 40.21
N LEU A 489 -51.26 37.09 41.08
CA LEU A 489 -51.95 36.94 42.38
C LEU A 489 -51.50 35.70 43.21
N LEU A 490 -51.21 35.98 44.49
CA LEU A 490 -51.41 35.21 45.75
C LEU A 490 -50.82 33.79 45.93
N ASN A 491 -49.86 33.62 46.85
CA ASN A 491 -49.97 33.33 48.31
C ASN A 491 -50.01 31.83 48.64
N SER A 492 -48.98 31.32 49.33
CA SER A 492 -49.01 31.02 50.78
C SER A 492 -47.78 30.19 51.22
N ASN A 493 -47.20 30.67 52.31
CA ASN A 493 -46.13 30.11 53.15
C ASN A 493 -46.64 28.91 54.00
N PRO A 494 -45.90 28.40 55.02
CA PRO A 494 -44.58 27.76 55.01
C PRO A 494 -44.53 26.53 55.99
N ALA A 495 -43.29 26.07 56.26
CA ALA A 495 -42.79 25.48 57.52
C ALA A 495 -42.90 23.97 57.77
N SER A 496 -41.74 23.32 57.87
CA SER A 496 -41.14 22.72 59.10
C SER A 496 -40.16 21.62 58.66
N GLU A 497 -38.85 21.71 58.89
CA GLU A 497 -38.06 21.57 60.14
C GLU A 497 -37.64 20.11 60.42
N ILE A 498 -36.39 19.96 60.88
CA ILE A 498 -35.77 18.87 61.67
C ILE A 498 -35.04 17.73 60.92
N ASP A 499 -33.72 17.95 60.77
CA ASP A 499 -32.56 17.20 61.31
C ASP A 499 -32.39 15.66 61.25
N SER A 500 -31.09 15.33 61.02
CA SER A 500 -30.32 14.19 61.56
C SER A 500 -30.61 12.81 60.96
N GLU A 501 -29.71 11.84 60.84
CA GLU A 501 -28.31 11.62 61.21
C GLU A 501 -27.89 10.28 60.55
N SER A 502 -26.59 10.09 60.29
CA SER A 502 -25.88 8.79 60.26
C SER A 502 -26.38 7.69 59.27
N GLY A 503 -25.59 7.21 58.32
CA GLY A 503 -24.38 6.42 58.56
C GLY A 503 -24.69 4.92 58.65
N LYS A 504 -24.49 4.16 57.56
CA LYS A 504 -23.86 2.82 57.57
C LYS A 504 -23.86 2.12 56.20
N ARG A 505 -22.65 1.68 55.83
CA ARG A 505 -22.37 0.62 54.87
C ARG A 505 -23.13 -0.67 55.20
N ARG A 506 -23.74 -1.30 54.20
CA ARG A 506 -23.56 -2.75 53.94
C ARG A 506 -24.19 -3.16 52.60
N SER A 507 -23.31 -3.62 51.71
CA SER A 507 -23.42 -4.84 50.92
C SER A 507 -24.81 -5.48 50.81
N LYS A 508 -25.32 -5.62 49.58
CA LYS A 508 -25.95 -6.86 49.11
C LYS A 508 -25.96 -6.94 47.58
N ARG A 509 -25.61 -8.15 47.12
CA ARG A 509 -25.83 -8.76 45.80
C ARG A 509 -27.11 -8.28 45.11
N ALA A 510 -27.04 -8.16 43.78
CA ALA A 510 -27.98 -8.84 42.88
C ALA A 510 -27.46 -8.80 41.44
N SER A 511 -27.06 -9.97 40.96
CA SER A 511 -27.11 -10.38 39.56
C SER A 511 -28.49 -10.13 38.95
N LEU A 512 -28.57 -9.54 37.75
CA LEU A 512 -29.61 -9.76 36.72
C LEU A 512 -29.23 -8.95 35.44
N PRO A 513 -29.84 -9.15 34.26
CA PRO A 513 -29.24 -9.94 33.19
C PRO A 513 -29.07 -9.18 31.86
N LEU A 514 -28.26 -9.75 30.97
CA LEU A 514 -28.24 -9.45 29.54
C LEU A 514 -29.62 -9.72 28.93
N GLN A 515 -30.33 -8.66 28.52
CA GLN A 515 -31.35 -8.72 27.46
C GLN A 515 -31.65 -7.30 26.98
N GLN A 516 -31.01 -6.89 25.88
CA GLN A 516 -31.53 -5.87 24.95
C GLN A 516 -30.67 -5.84 23.68
N LEU A 517 -30.81 -6.86 22.84
CA LEU A 517 -30.43 -6.78 21.43
C LEU A 517 -31.71 -6.56 20.64
N ARG A 518 -31.91 -5.29 20.28
CA ARG A 518 -33.08 -4.77 19.57
C ARG A 518 -33.02 -5.22 18.11
N LYS A 519 -34.15 -5.78 17.70
CA LYS A 519 -34.60 -6.18 16.36
C LYS A 519 -34.08 -5.28 15.23
N PHE A 520 -33.42 -5.89 14.24
CA PHE A 520 -33.30 -5.37 12.88
C PHE A 520 -34.47 -5.89 12.02
N PRO A 521 -35.08 -5.09 11.12
CA PRO A 521 -36.19 -5.55 10.28
C PRO A 521 -35.67 -6.46 9.16
N ARG A 522 -36.26 -7.65 9.07
CA ARG A 522 -35.96 -8.70 8.10
C ARG A 522 -37.09 -8.73 7.06
N GLU A 523 -37.18 -7.71 6.20
CA GLU A 523 -38.26 -7.64 5.18
C GLU A 523 -37.84 -7.36 3.72
N GLU A 524 -36.55 -7.18 3.39
CA GLU A 524 -36.17 -6.95 1.97
C GLU A 524 -35.55 -8.16 1.24
N LEU A 525 -35.41 -9.32 1.88
CA LEU A 525 -34.76 -10.50 1.29
C LEU A 525 -35.72 -11.53 0.65
N ARG A 526 -37.00 -11.19 0.44
CA ARG A 526 -38.00 -12.11 -0.13
C ARG A 526 -38.55 -11.70 -1.51
N LYS A 527 -37.97 -10.68 -2.17
CA LYS A 527 -38.37 -10.25 -3.52
C LYS A 527 -37.38 -10.58 -4.65
N SER A 528 -36.34 -11.38 -4.38
CA SER A 528 -35.31 -11.71 -5.38
C SER A 528 -35.29 -13.19 -5.80
N ALA A 529 -36.31 -13.96 -5.45
CA ALA A 529 -36.35 -15.42 -5.70
C ALA A 529 -37.46 -15.87 -6.66
N SER A 530 -38.01 -14.99 -7.50
CA SER A 530 -39.04 -15.36 -8.48
C SER A 530 -38.87 -14.62 -9.80
N THR A 531 -37.80 -14.93 -10.52
CA THR A 531 -37.70 -14.73 -11.98
C THR A 531 -36.49 -15.50 -12.51
N HIS A 532 -36.68 -16.80 -12.69
CA HIS A 532 -35.90 -17.59 -13.64
C HIS A 532 -36.92 -18.48 -14.35
N GLU A 533 -37.44 -17.94 -15.47
CA GLU A 533 -38.19 -18.71 -16.45
C GLU A 533 -37.26 -19.72 -17.13
N LEU A 534 -37.76 -20.95 -17.20
CA LEU A 534 -37.25 -22.03 -18.03
C LEU A 534 -37.29 -21.59 -19.50
N HIS A 535 -36.15 -21.67 -20.18
CA HIS A 535 -36.12 -21.85 -21.63
C HIS A 535 -35.87 -23.34 -21.88
N GLU A 536 -36.96 -24.05 -22.12
CA GLU A 536 -36.99 -25.44 -22.57
C GLU A 536 -36.59 -25.44 -24.06
N ILE A 537 -35.52 -26.17 -24.40
CA ILE A 537 -35.08 -26.41 -25.77
C ILE A 537 -35.64 -27.78 -26.16
N ASP A 538 -36.68 -27.77 -26.97
CA ASP A 538 -37.22 -28.94 -27.68
C ASP A 538 -36.16 -29.46 -28.65
N ILE A 539 -35.62 -30.65 -28.37
CA ILE A 539 -34.93 -31.48 -29.36
C ILE A 539 -35.96 -32.49 -29.88
N GLN A 540 -36.55 -32.17 -31.03
CA GLN A 540 -37.37 -33.11 -31.82
C GLN A 540 -36.48 -34.26 -32.30
N SER A 541 -36.74 -35.48 -31.80
CA SER A 541 -36.31 -36.72 -32.46
C SER A 541 -37.22 -36.99 -33.65
N GLY A 542 -36.70 -36.75 -34.86
CA GLY A 542 -37.30 -37.22 -36.10
C GLY A 542 -36.88 -38.66 -36.36
N ASN A 543 -37.81 -39.59 -36.17
CA ASN A 543 -37.82 -40.88 -36.86
C ASN A 543 -38.03 -40.61 -38.35
N ASN A 544 -37.18 -41.19 -39.20
CA ASN A 544 -37.53 -41.56 -40.56
C ASN A 544 -36.91 -42.92 -40.84
N ASP A 545 -37.79 -43.90 -41.01
CA ASP A 545 -37.52 -45.21 -41.55
C ASP A 545 -37.23 -45.12 -43.06
N ASP A 546 -36.43 -46.10 -43.51
CA ASP A 546 -36.38 -46.73 -44.83
C ASP A 546 -36.13 -45.88 -46.10
N VAL A 547 -35.13 -46.31 -46.89
CA VAL A 547 -35.33 -46.93 -48.21
C VAL A 547 -33.98 -47.23 -48.91
N ASN A 548 -33.94 -48.45 -49.45
CA ASN A 548 -33.03 -49.14 -50.37
C ASN A 548 -32.24 -48.38 -51.46
N ASP A 549 -31.28 -49.16 -52.01
CA ASP A 549 -30.77 -49.20 -53.40
C ASP A 549 -29.57 -48.32 -53.78
N LYS A 550 -28.35 -48.87 -53.72
CA LYS A 550 -27.57 -49.43 -54.85
C LYS A 550 -26.11 -49.68 -54.50
#